data_AF-A0A7S1HI47-F1
#
_entry.id   AF-A0A7S1HI47-F1
#
_cell.length_a   1.000
_cell.length_b   1.000
_cell.length_c   1.000
_cell.angle_alpha   90.00
_cell.angle_beta   90.00
_cell.angle_gamma   90.00
#
_symmetry.space_group_name_H-M   'P 1'
#
loop_
_entity.id
_entity.type
_entity.pdbx_description
1 polymer ?
#
loop_
_entity_poly.entity_id
_entity_poly.type
_entity_poly.pdbx_seq_one_letter_code
_entity_poly.pdbx_strand_id
1 'polypeptide(L)'
;AYHHPLVRFVGLDSYEAAGGGIRRDLFAEGDTGVYLTDAALLERLAQDKLAGIAAEVKAEGWAWADATPGVTHADLHAFQRAPRERREPNKREAQRIEKLQAKM
;
A
#
# COMPACT_ATOMS: atom_id res chain seq x y z
N ALA A 1 7.30 -15.45 -7.24
CA ALA A 1 7.38 -13.97 -7.12
C ALA A 1 6.12 -13.29 -6.57
N TYR A 2 4.92 -13.69 -7.02
CA TYR A 2 3.67 -13.00 -6.70
C TYR A 2 3.29 -12.93 -5.22
N HIS A 3 3.94 -13.68 -4.33
CA HIS A 3 3.68 -13.62 -2.88
C HIS A 3 4.40 -12.47 -2.17
N HIS A 4 5.40 -11.84 -2.79
CA HIS A 4 6.09 -10.70 -2.18
C HIS A 4 5.18 -9.45 -2.20
N PRO A 5 4.94 -8.80 -1.05
CA PRO A 5 3.97 -7.70 -0.96
C PRO A 5 4.33 -6.52 -1.88
N LEU A 6 5.61 -6.18 -2.01
CA LEU A 6 6.04 -5.13 -2.95
C LEU A 6 5.79 -5.49 -4.41
N VAL A 7 5.93 -6.77 -4.80
CA VAL A 7 5.67 -7.19 -6.18
C VAL A 7 4.18 -7.07 -6.50
N ARG A 8 3.31 -7.39 -5.54
CA ARG A 8 1.86 -7.19 -5.69
C ARG A 8 1.48 -5.71 -5.74
N PHE A 9 2.19 -4.88 -4.99
CA PHE A 9 1.92 -3.45 -4.94
C PHE A 9 2.41 -2.71 -6.20
N VAL A 10 3.62 -2.99 -6.66
CA VAL A 10 4.22 -2.39 -7.87
C VAL A 10 3.65 -3.01 -9.15
N GLY A 11 3.46 -4.33 -9.15
CA GLY A 11 3.14 -5.14 -10.32
C GLY A 11 4.40 -5.69 -10.98
N LEU A 12 4.34 -6.95 -11.44
CA LEU A 12 5.47 -7.61 -12.11
C LEU A 12 5.76 -6.94 -13.46
N ASP A 13 4.72 -6.60 -14.22
CA ASP A 13 4.86 -5.93 -15.53
C ASP A 13 5.54 -4.57 -15.39
N SER A 14 5.18 -3.79 -14.37
CA SER A 14 5.82 -2.49 -14.07
C SER A 14 7.30 -2.65 -13.73
N TYR A 15 7.65 -3.73 -13.02
CA TYR A 15 9.03 -4.05 -12.69
C TYR A 15 9.83 -4.45 -13.93
N GLU A 16 9.30 -5.33 -14.78
CA GLU A 16 9.93 -5.70 -16.05
C GLU A 16 10.07 -4.49 -16.99
N ALA A 17 9.04 -3.64 -17.09
CA ALA A 17 9.07 -2.43 -17.91
C ALA A 17 10.12 -1.42 -17.46
N ALA A 18 10.44 -1.40 -16.16
CA ALA A 18 11.52 -0.58 -15.60
C ALA A 18 12.92 -1.22 -15.80
N GLY A 19 13.01 -2.35 -16.51
CA GLY A 19 14.27 -3.07 -16.74
C GLY A 19 14.61 -4.09 -15.65
N GLY A 20 13.66 -4.44 -14.79
CA GLY A 20 13.87 -5.41 -13.72
C GLY A 20 14.10 -6.83 -14.23
N GLY A 21 15.14 -7.48 -13.72
CA GLY A 21 15.50 -8.82 -14.14
C GLY A 21 14.64 -9.91 -13.46
N ILE A 22 14.19 -10.87 -14.26
CA ILE A 22 13.45 -12.04 -13.79
C ILE A 22 14.19 -13.32 -14.16
N ARG A 23 14.35 -14.20 -13.17
CA ARG A 23 14.78 -15.59 -13.37
C ARG A 23 13.59 -16.52 -13.15
N ARG A 24 13.33 -17.39 -14.12
CA ARG A 24 12.28 -18.42 -14.03
C ARG A 24 12.91 -19.80 -13.92
N ASP A 25 12.50 -20.57 -12.93
CA ASP A 25 12.82 -21.99 -12.81
C ASP A 25 11.95 -22.78 -13.79
N LEU A 26 12.60 -23.51 -14.69
CA LEU A 26 11.96 -24.28 -15.77
C LEU A 26 11.25 -25.54 -15.25
N PHE A 27 11.57 -25.98 -14.04
CA PHE A 27 10.99 -27.19 -13.43
C PHE A 27 9.95 -26.87 -12.35
N ALA A 28 9.72 -25.59 -12.06
CA ALA A 28 8.74 -25.19 -11.07
C ALA A 28 7.32 -25.26 -11.64
N GLU A 29 6.37 -25.70 -10.81
CA GLU A 29 4.96 -25.75 -11.18
C GLU A 29 4.29 -24.39 -10.93
N GLY A 30 3.55 -23.90 -11.93
CA GLY A 30 2.85 -22.62 -11.86
C GLY A 30 3.80 -21.44 -11.57
N ASP A 31 3.34 -20.51 -10.71
CA ASP A 31 4.08 -19.26 -10.43
C ASP A 31 5.15 -19.37 -9.33
N THR A 32 5.43 -20.60 -8.86
CA THR A 32 6.36 -20.86 -7.76
C THR A 32 7.84 -20.69 -8.16
N GLY A 33 8.14 -20.66 -9.47
CA GLY A 33 9.50 -20.57 -10.01
C GLY A 33 10.00 -19.18 -10.39
N VAL A 34 9.25 -18.11 -10.11
CA VAL A 34 9.63 -16.75 -10.54
C VAL A 34 10.40 -16.02 -9.45
N TYR A 35 11.63 -15.60 -9.76
CA TYR A 35 12.55 -14.88 -8.87
C TYR A 35 12.94 -13.53 -9.48
N LEU A 36 12.90 -12.47 -8.69
CA LEU A 36 13.40 -11.16 -9.11
C LEU A 36 14.89 -11.08 -8.79
N THR A 37 15.68 -10.47 -9.68
CA THR A 37 17.13 -10.35 -9.49
C THR A 37 17.57 -8.99 -8.99
N ASP A 38 16.70 -7.98 -9.05
CA ASP A 38 16.99 -6.63 -8.56
C ASP A 38 15.93 -6.20 -7.54
N ALA A 39 16.23 -6.38 -6.26
CA ALA A 39 15.37 -5.97 -5.16
C ALA A 39 15.37 -4.44 -4.95
N ALA A 40 16.50 -3.78 -5.22
CA ALA A 40 16.63 -2.33 -5.02
C ALA A 40 15.76 -1.56 -6.01
N LEU A 41 15.66 -2.02 -7.27
CA LEU A 41 14.73 -1.47 -8.25
C LEU A 41 13.27 -1.64 -7.78
N LEU A 42 12.91 -2.81 -7.26
CA LEU A 42 11.56 -3.05 -6.75
C LEU A 42 11.20 -2.11 -5.59
N GLU A 43 12.12 -1.92 -4.65
CA GLU A 43 11.94 -1.00 -3.53
C GLU A 43 11.78 0.45 -3.99
N ARG A 44 12.59 0.90 -4.96
CA ARG A 44 12.48 2.25 -5.54
C ARG A 44 11.13 2.45 -6.23
N LEU A 45 10.69 1.52 -7.07
CA LEU A 45 9.37 1.59 -7.71
C LEU A 45 8.23 1.63 -6.70
N ALA A 46 8.36 0.90 -5.59
CA ALA A 46 7.38 0.95 -4.51
C ALA A 46 7.39 2.32 -3.80
N GLN A 47 8.56 2.87 -3.50
CA GLN A 47 8.71 4.19 -2.90
C GLN A 47 8.16 5.29 -3.80
N ASP A 48 8.47 5.29 -5.09
CA ASP A 48 7.98 6.28 -6.05
C ASP A 48 6.45 6.24 -6.16
N LYS A 49 5.87 5.03 -6.20
CA LYS A 49 4.42 4.86 -6.22
C LYS A 49 3.76 5.35 -4.92
N LEU A 50 4.37 5.06 -3.77
CA LEU A 50 3.89 5.56 -2.47
C LEU A 50 4.01 7.08 -2.37
N ALA A 51 5.09 7.68 -2.88
CA ALA A 51 5.29 9.12 -2.91
C ALA A 51 4.22 9.82 -3.75
N GLY A 52 3.80 9.23 -4.88
CA GLY A 52 2.67 9.72 -5.67
C GLY A 52 1.36 9.74 -4.87
N ILE A 53 1.05 8.65 -4.16
CA ILE A 53 -0.14 8.56 -3.31
C ILE A 53 -0.06 9.58 -2.16
N ALA A 54 1.10 9.72 -1.52
CA ALA A 54 1.30 10.72 -0.47
C ALA A 54 1.10 12.14 -1.00
N ALA A 55 1.53 12.43 -2.23
CA ALA A 55 1.30 13.72 -2.87
C ALA A 55 -0.19 13.99 -3.14
N GLU A 56 -0.95 12.98 -3.59
CA GLU A 56 -2.40 13.08 -3.74
C GLU A 56 -3.09 13.40 -2.41
N VAL A 57 -2.74 12.67 -1.34
CA VAL A 57 -3.26 12.94 0.01
C VAL A 57 -2.90 14.35 0.45
N LYS A 58 -1.64 14.77 0.30
CA LYS A 58 -1.21 16.14 0.64
C LYS A 58 -2.03 17.20 -0.10
N ALA A 59 -2.40 16.95 -1.36
CA ALA A 59 -3.20 17.86 -2.16
C ALA A 59 -4.65 18.05 -1.63
N GLU A 60 -5.13 17.19 -0.74
CA GLU A 60 -6.42 17.37 -0.05
C GLU A 60 -6.40 18.50 1.00
N GLY A 61 -5.23 19.11 1.25
CA GLY A 61 -5.06 20.22 2.20
C GLY A 61 -4.32 19.85 3.49
N TRP A 62 -3.74 18.65 3.55
CA TRP A 62 -2.89 18.23 4.68
C TRP A 62 -1.54 18.95 4.66
N ALA A 63 -1.03 19.32 5.82
CA ALA A 63 0.26 19.99 5.95
C ALA A 63 1.44 19.11 5.48
N TRP A 64 1.36 17.80 5.74
CA TRP A 64 2.31 16.79 5.28
C TRP A 64 1.59 15.44 5.13
N ALA A 65 2.17 14.56 4.31
CA ALA A 65 1.78 13.17 4.18
C ALA A 65 3.05 12.35 3.93
N ASP A 66 3.17 11.20 4.59
CA ASP A 66 4.28 10.27 4.45
C ASP A 66 3.71 8.86 4.22
N ALA A 67 4.37 8.09 3.36
CA ALA A 67 3.94 6.77 2.96
C ALA A 67 5.13 5.80 2.93
N THR A 68 5.05 4.76 3.76
CA THR A 68 6.08 3.72 3.88
C THR A 68 5.49 2.35 3.52
N PRO A 69 6.25 1.43 2.87
CA PRO A 69 5.76 0.11 2.49
C PRO A 69 5.33 -0.79 3.66
N GLY A 70 5.82 -0.50 4.85
CA GLY A 70 5.49 -1.22 6.07
C GLY A 70 5.72 -0.34 7.28
N VAL A 71 4.92 -0.54 8.31
CA VAL A 71 5.07 0.13 9.59
C VAL A 71 5.14 -0.95 10.66
N THR A 72 6.25 -1.01 11.38
CA THR A 72 6.37 -1.91 12.53
C THR A 72 5.62 -1.34 13.72
N HIS A 73 5.39 -2.18 14.73
CA HIS A 73 4.82 -1.71 15.99
C HIS A 73 5.70 -0.64 16.66
N ALA A 74 7.02 -0.76 16.54
CA ALA A 74 7.97 0.21 17.07
C ALA A 74 7.85 1.56 16.35
N ASP A 75 7.72 1.54 15.01
CA ASP A 75 7.54 2.76 14.20
C ASP A 75 6.25 3.50 14.60
N LEU A 76 5.16 2.75 14.84
CA LEU A 76 3.89 3.35 15.28
C LEU A 76 3.96 3.95 16.68
N HIS A 77 4.78 3.38 17.57
CA HIS A 77 4.91 3.87 18.95
C HIS A 77 5.54 5.27 19.02
N ALA A 78 6.30 5.67 18.00
CA ALA A 78 6.84 7.02 17.89
C ALA A 78 5.74 8.08 17.66
N PHE A 79 4.57 7.67 17.16
CA PHE A 79 3.47 8.57 16.84
C PHE A 79 2.37 8.52 17.91
N GLN A 80 1.93 9.69 18.35
CA GLN A 80 0.71 9.79 19.14
C GLN A 80 -0.51 9.61 18.24
N ARG A 81 -1.58 9.00 18.77
CA ARG A 81 -2.85 8.95 18.06
C ARG A 81 -3.41 10.36 17.94
N ALA A 82 -3.70 10.80 16.71
CA ALA A 82 -4.40 12.06 16.49
C ALA A 82 -5.73 12.07 17.27
N PRO A 83 -6.07 13.17 17.97
CA PRO A 83 -7.36 13.31 18.62
C PRO A 83 -8.46 13.09 17.60
N ARG A 84 -9.34 12.12 17.88
CA ARG A 84 -10.52 11.88 17.06
C ARG A 84 -11.67 12.60 17.74
N GLU A 85 -12.09 13.73 17.20
CA GLU A 85 -13.35 14.32 17.61
C GLU A 85 -14.50 13.52 17.00
N ARG A 86 -15.38 13.05 17.87
CA ARG A 86 -16.61 12.39 17.45
C ARG A 86 -17.58 13.48 16.99
N ARG A 87 -17.60 13.73 15.68
CA ARG A 87 -18.62 14.60 15.07
C ARG A 87 -19.97 13.90 15.02
N GLU A 88 -21.06 14.67 15.08
CA GLU A 88 -22.37 14.13 14.72
C GLU A 88 -22.37 13.70 13.24
N PRO A 89 -22.88 12.50 12.91
CA PRO A 89 -22.98 12.06 11.52
C PRO A 89 -23.85 13.01 10.71
N ASN A 90 -23.45 13.32 9.48
CA ASN A 90 -24.36 13.99 8.57
C ASN A 90 -25.53 13.06 8.18
N LYS A 91 -26.60 13.60 7.56
CA LYS A 91 -27.80 12.82 7.20
C LYS A 91 -27.49 11.53 6.42
N ARG A 92 -26.52 11.58 5.50
CA ARG A 92 -26.12 10.42 4.66
C ARG A 92 -25.38 9.38 5.49
N GLU A 93 -24.50 9.81 6.37
CA GLU A 93 -23.77 8.94 7.30
C GLU A 93 -24.70 8.29 8.32
N ALA A 94 -25.65 9.05 8.88
CA ALA A 94 -26.66 8.56 9.82
C ALA A 94 -27.50 7.42 9.21
N GLN A 95 -28.03 7.62 7.99
CA GLN A 95 -28.77 6.57 7.28
C GLN A 95 -27.93 5.31 7.01
N ARG A 96 -26.62 5.48 6.76
CA ARG A 96 -25.70 4.35 6.54
C ARG A 96 -25.40 3.61 7.84
N ILE A 97 -25.24 4.34 8.95
CA ILE A 97 -25.06 3.77 10.29
C ILE A 97 -26.30 2.97 10.69
N GLU A 98 -27.50 3.52 10.51
CA GLU A 98 -28.76 2.84 10.80
C GLU A 98 -28.91 1.53 10.00
N LYS A 99 -28.61 1.57 8.69
CA LYS A 99 -28.61 0.37 7.84
C LYS A 99 -27.58 -0.68 8.27
N LEU A 100 -26.42 -0.26 8.80
CA LEU A 100 -25.40 -1.17 9.31
C LEU A 100 -25.82 -1.79 10.64
N GLN A 101 -26.42 -0.99 11.53
CA GLN A 101 -26.92 -1.45 12.82
C GLN A 101 -28.10 -2.43 12.68
N ALA A 102 -29.01 -2.21 11.72
CA ALA A 102 -30.12 -3.12 11.43
C ALA A 102 -29.68 -4.45 10.79
N LYS A 103 -28.41 -4.58 10.41
CA LYS A 103 -27.83 -5.78 9.80
C LYS A 103 -27.05 -6.65 10.79
N MET A 104 -26.86 -6.18 12.02
CA MET A 104 -26.40 -6.96 13.18
C MET A 104 -27.59 -7.64 13.85
#